data_AF-A0A3D0R2D8-F1
#
_entry.id   AF-A0A3D0R2D8-F1
#
_cell.length_a   1.000
_cell.length_b   1.000
_cell.length_c   1.000
_cell.angle_alpha   90.00
_cell.angle_beta   90.00
_cell.angle_gamma   90.00
#
_symmetry.space_group_name_H-M   'P 1'
#
loop_
_entity.id
_entity.type
_entity.pdbx_description
1 polymer ?
#
loop_
_entity_poly.entity_id
_entity_poly.type
_entity_poly.pdbx_seq_one_letter_code
_entity_poly.pdbx_strand_id
1 'polypeptide(L)'
;MLLRLSALDADAATAVRVIAHFEALLGGPIDAVSLVRSTAGLAECTAGLELADGRTVRFGPDGIALPGVPGQVSGGADLGAAGRVWLERRGAAGPFDEIVLEWMGVAARLLGTRPRTAEPPHAADPALLELVLSEREAVEDRARALRLLGLAPELPLRVVAVAGRPGADAGLEAV
;
A
#
# COMPACT_ATOMS: atom_id res chain seq x y z
N MET A 1 8.83 -6.64 -45.26
CA MET A 1 8.46 -7.57 -44.15
C MET A 1 9.26 -7.37 -42.86
N LEU A 2 10.43 -6.71 -42.86
CA LEU A 2 11.25 -6.51 -41.65
C LEU A 2 10.57 -5.65 -40.56
N LEU A 3 9.84 -4.60 -40.93
CA LEU A 3 9.19 -3.68 -39.97
C LEU A 3 8.20 -4.34 -39.01
N ARG A 4 7.47 -5.38 -39.44
CA ARG A 4 6.51 -6.07 -38.56
C ARG A 4 7.20 -7.01 -37.57
N LEU A 5 8.33 -7.61 -37.95
CA LEU A 5 9.12 -8.45 -37.07
C LEU A 5 9.82 -7.61 -35.99
N SER A 6 10.36 -6.45 -36.38
CA SER A 6 10.97 -5.50 -35.44
C SER A 6 9.98 -4.95 -34.41
N ALA A 7 8.74 -4.65 -34.83
CA ALA A 7 7.69 -4.23 -33.90
C ALA A 7 7.29 -5.37 -32.95
N LEU A 8 7.14 -6.60 -33.46
CA LEU A 8 6.82 -7.77 -32.63
C LEU A 8 7.91 -8.04 -31.58
N ASP A 9 9.18 -7.91 -31.96
CA ASP A 9 10.33 -8.07 -31.06
C ASP A 9 10.37 -6.98 -29.99
N ALA A 10 10.05 -5.72 -30.35
CA ALA A 10 9.94 -4.62 -29.41
C ALA A 10 8.79 -4.80 -28.41
N ASP A 11 7.64 -5.31 -28.86
CA ASP A 11 6.48 -5.59 -27.99
C ASP A 11 6.79 -6.75 -27.04
N ALA A 12 7.41 -7.83 -27.54
CA ALA A 12 7.86 -8.94 -26.71
C ALA A 12 8.89 -8.49 -25.66
N ALA A 13 9.87 -7.68 -26.06
CA ALA A 13 10.83 -7.11 -25.12
C ALA A 13 10.16 -6.21 -24.07
N THR A 14 9.09 -5.51 -24.43
CA THR A 14 8.31 -4.69 -23.49
C THR A 14 7.53 -5.55 -22.49
N ALA A 15 6.87 -6.62 -22.96
CA ALA A 15 6.19 -7.57 -22.09
C ALA A 15 7.16 -8.21 -21.08
N VAL A 16 8.36 -8.61 -21.52
CA VAL A 16 9.41 -9.14 -20.62
C VAL A 16 9.86 -8.11 -19.60
N ARG A 17 9.98 -6.81 -19.98
CA ARG A 17 10.31 -5.75 -19.03
C ARG A 17 9.23 -5.54 -17.96
N VAL A 18 7.95 -5.66 -18.34
CA VAL A 18 6.84 -5.61 -17.37
C VAL A 18 6.96 -6.74 -16.36
N ILE A 19 7.20 -7.97 -16.82
CA ILE A 19 7.40 -9.13 -15.96
C ILE A 19 8.59 -8.89 -15.01
N ALA A 20 9.75 -8.53 -15.56
CA ALA A 20 10.97 -8.30 -14.79
C ALA A 20 10.79 -7.18 -13.73
N HIS A 21 9.97 -6.17 -14.01
CA HIS A 21 9.65 -5.12 -13.05
C HIS A 21 8.92 -5.69 -11.82
N PHE A 22 7.89 -6.52 -12.04
CA PHE A 22 7.16 -7.14 -10.93
C PHE A 22 8.00 -8.19 -10.19
N GLU A 23 8.81 -8.98 -10.91
CA GLU A 23 9.77 -9.89 -10.26
C GLU A 23 10.75 -9.14 -9.35
N ALA A 24 11.24 -7.98 -9.78
CA ALA A 24 12.11 -7.13 -8.95
C ALA A 24 11.39 -6.62 -7.70
N LEU A 25 10.13 -6.19 -7.81
CA LEU A 25 9.30 -5.80 -6.66
C LEU A 25 9.08 -6.96 -5.69
N LEU A 26 8.88 -8.17 -6.23
CA LEU A 26 8.65 -9.40 -5.45
C LEU A 26 9.93 -9.96 -4.81
N GLY A 27 11.11 -9.51 -5.26
CA GLY A 27 12.41 -9.89 -4.69
C GLY A 27 12.68 -9.30 -3.30
N GLY A 28 11.86 -8.36 -2.83
CA GLY A 28 12.00 -7.69 -1.52
C GLY A 28 10.70 -7.65 -0.71
N PRO A 29 10.72 -7.01 0.47
CA PRO A 29 9.50 -6.71 1.20
C PRO A 29 8.63 -5.75 0.37
N ILE A 30 7.49 -6.26 -0.10
CA ILE A 30 6.53 -5.51 -0.91
C ILE A 30 5.35 -5.06 -0.03
N ASP A 31 4.98 -3.79 -0.14
CA ASP A 31 3.78 -3.23 0.48
C ASP A 31 2.82 -2.68 -0.59
N ALA A 32 1.57 -2.43 -0.18
CA ALA A 32 0.52 -1.94 -1.06
C ALA A 32 0.86 -0.60 -1.72
N VAL A 33 1.56 0.29 -1.00
CA VAL A 33 1.91 1.63 -1.49
C VAL A 33 2.93 1.55 -2.61
N SER A 34 3.99 0.79 -2.40
CA SER A 34 5.11 0.62 -3.32
C SER A 34 4.65 -0.13 -4.58
N LEU A 35 3.81 -1.16 -4.42
CA LEU A 35 3.19 -1.87 -5.55
C LEU A 35 2.37 -0.91 -6.41
N VAL A 36 1.38 -0.22 -5.84
CA VAL A 36 0.46 0.64 -6.63
C VAL A 36 1.19 1.82 -7.25
N ARG A 37 2.11 2.47 -6.51
CA ARG A 37 2.90 3.58 -7.03
C ARG A 37 3.78 3.15 -8.21
N SER A 38 4.45 2.01 -8.09
CA SER A 38 5.32 1.50 -9.16
C SER A 38 4.51 1.09 -10.38
N THR A 39 3.35 0.44 -10.19
CA THR A 39 2.43 0.11 -11.27
C THR A 39 1.92 1.35 -12.00
N ALA A 40 1.57 2.42 -11.28
CA ALA A 40 1.10 3.66 -11.90
C ALA A 40 2.18 4.30 -12.79
N GLY A 41 3.43 4.29 -12.34
CA GLY A 41 4.57 4.73 -13.15
C GLY A 41 4.81 3.84 -14.37
N LEU A 42 4.79 2.52 -14.19
CA LEU A 42 5.00 1.54 -15.27
C LEU A 42 3.90 1.60 -16.34
N ALA A 43 2.64 1.75 -15.94
CA ALA A 43 1.50 1.82 -16.83
C ALA A 43 1.28 3.21 -17.44
N GLU A 44 1.99 4.23 -16.94
CA GLU A 44 1.81 5.64 -17.30
C GLU A 44 0.35 6.11 -17.16
N CYS A 45 -0.37 5.56 -16.19
CA CYS A 45 -1.73 5.94 -15.83
C CYS A 45 -1.99 5.74 -14.34
N THR A 46 -3.13 6.22 -13.84
CA THR A 46 -3.47 6.00 -12.44
C THR A 46 -3.73 4.50 -12.19
N ALA A 47 -3.18 3.97 -11.11
CA ALA A 47 -3.41 2.60 -10.67
C ALA A 47 -3.99 2.59 -9.26
N GLY A 48 -4.72 1.52 -8.93
CA GLY A 48 -5.24 1.34 -7.60
C GLY A 48 -5.38 -0.11 -7.15
N LEU A 49 -5.42 -0.28 -5.84
CA LEU A 49 -5.60 -1.53 -5.12
C LEU A 49 -6.59 -1.29 -3.98
N GLU A 50 -7.57 -2.16 -3.87
CA GLU A 50 -8.45 -2.29 -2.73
C GLU A 50 -8.15 -3.63 -2.08
N LEU A 51 -7.87 -3.61 -0.78
CA LEU A 51 -7.57 -4.79 0.01
C LEU A 51 -8.84 -5.40 0.58
N ALA A 52 -8.74 -6.64 1.06
CA ALA A 52 -9.83 -7.37 1.71
C ALA A 52 -10.48 -6.62 2.89
N ASP A 53 -9.71 -5.78 3.60
CA ASP A 53 -10.15 -4.97 4.73
C ASP A 53 -10.79 -3.63 4.31
N GLY A 54 -11.01 -3.43 3.00
CA GLY A 54 -11.61 -2.21 2.44
C GLY A 54 -10.66 -1.04 2.32
N ARG A 55 -9.39 -1.16 2.78
CA ARG A 55 -8.40 -0.11 2.57
C ARG A 55 -8.07 0.02 1.10
N THR A 56 -8.06 1.25 0.62
CA THR A 56 -7.80 1.58 -0.77
C THR A 56 -6.52 2.41 -0.92
N VAL A 57 -5.69 2.02 -1.87
CA VAL A 57 -4.46 2.71 -2.25
C VAL A 57 -4.57 3.09 -3.73
N ARG A 58 -4.28 4.35 -4.06
CA ARG A 58 -4.39 4.87 -5.43
C ARG A 58 -3.28 5.88 -5.70
N PHE A 59 -2.63 5.77 -6.86
CA PHE A 59 -1.53 6.64 -7.25
C PHE A 59 -1.66 7.09 -8.71
N GLY A 60 -1.29 8.34 -8.98
CA GLY A 60 -1.05 8.85 -10.32
C GLY A 60 0.28 8.37 -10.91
N PRO A 61 0.47 8.49 -12.23
CA PRO A 61 1.71 8.10 -12.91
C PRO A 61 2.92 8.96 -12.51
N ASP A 62 2.67 10.12 -11.92
CA ASP A 62 3.65 11.02 -11.29
C ASP A 62 4.07 10.57 -9.88
N GLY A 63 3.50 9.45 -9.38
CA GLY A 63 3.76 8.93 -8.05
C GLY A 63 3.03 9.69 -6.94
N ILE A 64 2.09 10.58 -7.28
CA ILE A 64 1.28 11.33 -6.31
C ILE A 64 0.14 10.44 -5.82
N ALA A 65 -0.04 10.37 -4.50
CA ALA A 65 -1.16 9.67 -3.89
C ALA A 65 -2.48 10.38 -4.22
N LEU A 66 -3.48 9.60 -4.60
CA LEU A 66 -4.84 10.08 -4.89
C LEU A 66 -5.82 9.56 -3.83
N PRO A 67 -7.00 10.18 -3.67
CA PRO A 67 -8.03 9.68 -2.76
C PRO A 67 -8.42 8.22 -3.01
N GLY A 68 -9.08 7.56 -2.07
CA GLY A 68 -9.44 6.13 -2.22
C GLY A 68 -10.52 5.84 -3.26
N VAL A 69 -11.35 6.82 -3.63
CA VAL A 69 -12.49 6.60 -4.54
C VAL A 69 -12.00 6.50 -5.99
N PRO A 70 -12.14 5.36 -6.70
CA PRO A 70 -11.70 5.24 -8.08
C PRO A 70 -12.31 6.30 -8.99
N GLY A 71 -11.52 6.79 -9.94
CA GLY A 71 -12.04 7.59 -11.05
C GLY A 71 -12.73 6.72 -12.10
N GLN A 72 -12.46 6.99 -13.37
CA GLN A 72 -12.94 6.14 -14.45
C GLN A 72 -12.01 4.94 -14.63
N VAL A 73 -12.47 3.76 -14.22
CA VAL A 73 -11.73 2.50 -14.38
C VAL A 73 -11.71 2.09 -15.85
N SER A 74 -10.51 1.93 -16.42
CA SER A 74 -10.31 1.46 -17.80
C SER A 74 -10.11 -0.06 -17.89
N GLY A 75 -9.72 -0.69 -16.79
CA GLY A 75 -9.53 -2.13 -16.68
C GLY A 75 -9.23 -2.53 -15.23
N GLY A 76 -9.51 -3.77 -14.87
CA GLY A 76 -9.25 -4.26 -13.52
C GLY A 76 -9.28 -5.78 -13.43
N ALA A 77 -8.74 -6.30 -12.33
CA ALA A 77 -8.76 -7.71 -11.99
C ALA A 77 -9.31 -7.91 -10.58
N ASP A 78 -10.26 -8.81 -10.46
CA ASP A 78 -10.81 -9.26 -9.18
C ASP A 78 -9.86 -10.30 -8.56
N LEU A 79 -9.53 -10.12 -7.28
CA LEU A 79 -8.64 -10.99 -6.53
C LEU A 79 -9.40 -11.85 -5.50
N GLY A 80 -10.72 -11.91 -5.60
CA GLY A 80 -11.61 -12.59 -4.66
C GLY A 80 -11.46 -12.02 -3.25
N ALA A 81 -11.24 -12.89 -2.27
CA ALA A 81 -11.07 -12.49 -0.88
C ALA A 81 -9.85 -11.59 -0.63
N ALA A 82 -8.91 -11.46 -1.58
CA ALA A 82 -7.76 -10.57 -1.43
C ALA A 82 -8.06 -9.11 -1.84
N GLY A 83 -9.21 -8.85 -2.48
CA GLY A 83 -9.63 -7.52 -2.94
C GLY A 83 -9.62 -7.37 -4.46
N ARG A 84 -9.21 -6.20 -4.97
CA ARG A 84 -9.20 -5.90 -6.43
C ARG A 84 -8.11 -4.91 -6.82
N VAL A 85 -7.65 -5.00 -8.07
CA VAL A 85 -6.73 -4.03 -8.67
C VAL A 85 -7.34 -3.41 -9.93
N TRP A 86 -6.94 -2.19 -10.25
CA TRP A 86 -7.44 -1.49 -11.44
C TRP A 86 -6.47 -0.45 -11.99
N LEU A 87 -6.72 -0.05 -13.24
CA LEU A 87 -6.11 1.08 -13.93
C LEU A 87 -7.18 2.11 -14.32
N GLU A 88 -6.81 3.38 -14.37
CA GLU A 88 -7.64 4.52 -14.79
C GLU A 88 -6.94 5.26 -15.95
N ARG A 89 -6.93 4.63 -17.13
CA ARG A 89 -6.36 5.21 -18.34
C ARG A 89 -7.34 6.18 -18.99
N ARG A 90 -6.83 7.32 -19.45
CA ARG A 90 -7.57 8.21 -20.36
C ARG A 90 -7.54 7.62 -21.77
N GLY A 91 -8.68 7.14 -22.26
CA GLY A 91 -8.83 6.58 -23.60
C GLY A 91 -8.88 5.06 -23.62
N ALA A 92 -8.48 4.46 -24.74
CA ALA A 92 -8.47 3.01 -24.92
C ALA A 92 -7.42 2.35 -24.02
N ALA A 93 -7.65 1.08 -23.66
CA ALA A 93 -6.67 0.27 -22.96
C ALA A 93 -5.33 0.22 -23.72
N GLY A 94 -4.23 0.30 -22.97
CA GLY A 94 -2.89 0.15 -23.50
C GLY A 94 -2.61 -1.31 -23.89
N PRO A 95 -1.68 -1.55 -24.83
CA PRO A 95 -1.39 -2.90 -25.34
C PRO A 95 -0.84 -3.85 -24.27
N PHE A 96 -0.33 -3.32 -23.15
CA PHE A 96 0.23 -4.10 -22.05
C PHE A 96 -0.60 -4.01 -20.76
N ASP A 97 -1.78 -3.37 -20.79
CA ASP A 97 -2.60 -3.19 -19.58
C ASP A 97 -3.04 -4.54 -18.99
N GLU A 98 -3.31 -5.52 -19.84
CA GLU A 98 -3.72 -6.87 -19.42
C GLU A 98 -2.59 -7.57 -18.64
N ILE A 99 -1.37 -7.60 -19.18
CA ILE A 99 -0.22 -8.20 -18.50
C ILE A 99 0.17 -7.42 -17.24
N VAL A 100 0.04 -6.09 -17.24
CA VAL A 100 0.24 -5.28 -16.03
C VAL A 100 -0.77 -5.63 -14.94
N LEU A 101 -2.06 -5.75 -15.28
CA LEU A 101 -3.12 -6.12 -14.34
C LEU A 101 -2.96 -7.55 -13.83
N GLU A 102 -2.55 -8.48 -14.69
CA GLU A 102 -2.25 -9.86 -14.32
C GLU A 102 -1.15 -9.91 -13.25
N TRP A 103 0.01 -9.31 -13.53
CA TRP A 103 1.15 -9.33 -12.62
C TRP A 103 0.93 -8.49 -11.35
N MET A 104 0.27 -7.34 -11.46
CA MET A 104 -0.17 -6.58 -10.29
C MET A 104 -1.11 -7.42 -9.42
N GLY A 105 -2.02 -8.20 -10.01
CA GLY A 105 -2.91 -9.10 -9.29
C GLY A 105 -2.16 -10.25 -8.59
N VAL A 106 -1.16 -10.84 -9.24
CA VAL A 106 -0.26 -11.83 -8.62
C VAL A 106 0.45 -11.22 -7.41
N ALA A 107 1.06 -10.05 -7.58
CA ALA A 107 1.77 -9.36 -6.50
C ALA A 107 0.84 -8.95 -5.34
N ALA A 108 -0.36 -8.46 -5.65
CA ALA A 108 -1.35 -8.06 -4.66
C ALA A 108 -1.86 -9.24 -3.83
N ARG A 109 -2.05 -10.42 -4.43
CA ARG A 109 -2.43 -11.65 -3.69
C ARG A 109 -1.36 -12.03 -2.66
N LEU A 110 -0.09 -11.79 -2.97
CA LEU A 110 1.03 -12.09 -2.06
C LEU A 110 1.09 -11.15 -0.84
N LEU A 111 0.48 -9.96 -0.93
CA LEU A 111 0.33 -9.06 0.23
C LEU A 111 -0.55 -9.67 1.32
N GLY A 112 -1.52 -10.52 0.95
CA GLY A 112 -2.44 -11.18 1.88
C GLY A 112 -1.99 -12.56 2.38
N THR A 113 -1.07 -13.23 1.68
CA THR A 113 -0.56 -14.56 2.05
C THR A 113 0.61 -14.52 3.02
N ARG A 114 1.29 -13.37 3.14
CA ARG A 114 2.23 -13.20 4.24
C ARG A 114 1.37 -13.20 5.50
N PRO A 115 1.59 -14.11 6.48
CA PRO A 115 1.06 -13.84 7.79
C PRO A 115 1.54 -12.43 8.06
N ARG A 116 0.59 -11.51 8.28
CA ARG A 116 0.86 -10.48 9.25
C ARG A 116 1.35 -11.32 10.43
N THR A 117 2.66 -11.37 10.65
CA THR A 117 3.12 -11.10 12.00
C THR A 117 2.55 -9.71 12.31
N ALA A 118 1.24 -9.68 12.57
CA ALA A 118 0.71 -9.11 13.77
C ALA A 118 1.39 -9.92 14.88
N GLU A 119 2.69 -9.70 15.03
CA GLU A 119 3.12 -9.29 16.35
C GLU A 119 2.16 -8.13 16.62
N PRO A 120 1.18 -8.27 17.53
CA PRO A 120 0.35 -7.13 17.90
C PRO A 120 1.32 -5.98 18.08
N PRO A 121 1.11 -4.79 17.47
CA PRO A 121 2.06 -3.69 17.62
C PRO A 121 2.34 -3.64 19.10
N HIS A 122 3.55 -4.04 19.52
CA HIS A 122 3.78 -4.46 20.91
C HIS A 122 3.25 -3.30 21.72
N ALA A 123 2.13 -3.52 22.43
CA ALA A 123 1.37 -2.41 22.96
C ALA A 123 2.40 -1.60 23.72
N ALA A 124 2.67 -0.39 23.22
CA ALA A 124 3.67 0.49 23.80
C ALA A 124 3.47 0.40 25.31
N ASP A 125 4.53 0.06 26.06
CA ASP A 125 4.43 -0.34 27.48
C ASP A 125 3.29 0.44 28.15
N PRO A 126 2.18 -0.22 28.54
CA PRO A 126 0.97 0.48 28.97
C PRO A 126 1.24 1.48 30.09
N ALA A 127 2.22 1.20 30.95
CA ALA A 127 2.63 2.12 32.01
C ALA A 127 3.27 3.40 31.45
N LEU A 128 4.07 3.28 30.38
CA LEU A 128 4.63 4.45 29.69
C LEU A 128 3.56 5.24 28.95
N LEU A 129 2.56 4.57 28.35
CA LEU A 129 1.42 5.26 27.72
C LEU A 129 0.59 6.04 28.75
N GLU A 130 0.27 5.42 29.89
CA GLU A 130 -0.42 6.08 31.00
C GLU A 130 0.37 7.30 31.50
N LEU A 131 1.70 7.17 31.61
CA LEU A 131 2.58 8.27 32.00
C LEU A 131 2.52 9.42 30.98
N VAL A 132 2.58 9.12 29.67
CA VAL A 132 2.49 10.14 28.60
C VAL A 132 1.14 10.86 28.59
N LEU A 133 0.05 10.14 28.87
CA LEU A 133 -1.33 10.66 28.83
C LEU A 133 -1.77 11.36 30.13
N SER A 134 -1.08 11.10 31.24
CA SER A 134 -1.41 11.69 32.54
C SER A 134 -1.04 13.17 32.60
N GLU A 135 -2.04 14.01 32.88
CA GLU A 135 -1.84 15.44 33.14
C GLU A 135 -1.12 15.73 34.47
N ARG A 136 -0.99 14.72 35.33
CA ARG A 136 -0.38 14.86 36.67
C ARG A 136 1.13 14.73 36.65
N GLU A 137 1.69 14.18 35.58
CA GLU A 137 3.12 13.90 35.46
C GLU A 137 3.88 15.11 34.91
N ALA A 138 5.13 15.26 35.34
CA ALA A 138 5.98 16.34 34.87
C ALA A 138 6.26 16.22 33.37
N VAL A 139 6.51 17.36 32.71
CA VAL A 139 6.78 17.41 31.26
C VAL A 139 8.03 16.58 30.92
N GLU A 140 9.02 16.59 31.80
CA GLU A 140 10.27 15.85 31.66
C GLU A 140 10.05 14.33 31.70
N ASP A 141 9.19 13.86 32.60
CA ASP A 141 8.86 12.45 32.73
C ASP A 141 8.05 11.96 31.53
N ARG A 142 7.10 12.78 31.06
CA ARG A 142 6.34 12.52 29.83
C ARG A 142 7.24 12.47 28.60
N ALA A 143 8.19 13.39 28.47
CA ALA A 143 9.16 13.39 27.37
C ALA A 143 10.11 12.18 27.44
N ARG A 144 10.49 11.75 28.65
CA ARG A 144 11.27 10.53 28.85
C ARG A 144 10.48 9.29 28.43
N ALA A 145 9.21 9.18 28.81
CA ALA A 145 8.36 8.07 28.39
C ALA A 145 8.16 8.03 26.87
N LEU A 146 7.95 9.18 26.22
CA LEU A 146 7.93 9.25 24.74
C LEU A 146 9.21 8.71 24.11
N ARG A 147 10.39 9.05 24.65
CA ARG A 147 11.67 8.51 24.18
C ARG A 147 11.82 7.01 24.41
N LEU A 148 11.35 6.50 25.55
CA LEU A 148 11.34 5.05 25.85
C LEU A 148 10.40 4.27 24.91
N LEU A 149 9.35 4.94 24.42
CA LEU A 149 8.46 4.43 23.36
C LEU A 149 9.01 4.61 21.94
N GLY A 150 10.24 5.11 21.79
CA GLY A 150 10.88 5.33 20.49
C GLY A 150 10.40 6.58 19.74
N LEU A 151 9.65 7.46 20.40
CA LEU A 151 9.18 8.73 19.83
C LEU A 151 10.15 9.88 20.16
N ALA A 152 10.27 10.83 19.24
CA ALA A 152 11.04 12.05 19.46
C ALA A 152 10.09 13.18 19.93
N PRO A 153 10.10 13.55 21.23
CA PRO A 153 9.19 14.59 21.76
C PRO A 153 9.42 15.97 21.16
N GLU A 154 10.55 16.15 20.47
CA GLU A 154 11.00 17.42 19.90
C GLU A 154 10.43 17.64 18.49
N LEU A 155 9.77 16.62 17.93
CA LEU A 155 9.08 16.68 16.64
C LEU A 155 7.56 16.76 16.86
N PRO A 156 6.81 17.37 15.92
CA PRO A 156 5.35 17.36 15.98
C PRO A 156 4.79 15.93 15.99
N LEU A 157 4.10 15.56 17.07
CA LEU A 157 3.42 14.27 17.20
C LEU A 157 1.93 14.42 16.88
N ARG A 158 1.35 13.40 16.22
CA ARG A 158 -0.09 13.30 15.98
C ARG A 158 -0.61 12.10 16.76
N VAL A 159 -1.71 12.29 17.49
CA VAL A 159 -2.37 11.27 18.28
C VAL A 159 -3.81 11.13 17.78
N VAL A 160 -4.27 9.89 17.67
CA VAL A 160 -5.66 9.57 17.30
C VAL A 160 -6.23 8.69 18.40
N ALA A 161 -7.39 9.08 18.94
CA ALA A 161 -8.15 8.27 19.88
C ALA A 161 -9.36 7.67 19.16
N VAL A 162 -9.53 6.36 19.27
CA VAL A 162 -10.65 5.62 18.67
C VAL A 162 -11.43 4.94 19.78
N ALA A 163 -12.76 4.95 19.69
CA ALA A 163 -13.61 4.29 20.67
C ALA A 163 -13.66 2.79 20.37
N GLY A 164 -13.09 1.98 21.28
CA GLY A 164 -13.15 0.53 21.23
C GLY A 164 -14.56 -0.02 21.46
N ARG A 165 -15.00 -1.06 20.73
CA ARG A 165 -16.17 -1.86 21.17
C ARG A 165 -15.80 -2.65 22.43
N PRO A 166 -16.71 -2.82 23.42
CA PRO A 166 -16.43 -3.61 24.61
C PRO A 166 -16.01 -5.04 24.24
N GLY A 167 -14.79 -5.43 24.62
CA GLY A 167 -14.22 -6.74 24.30
C GLY A 167 -13.34 -6.80 23.04
N ALA A 168 -13.12 -5.68 22.35
CA ALA A 168 -12.13 -5.55 21.28
C ALA A 168 -10.88 -4.82 21.79
N ASP A 169 -9.70 -5.22 21.31
CA ASP A 169 -8.46 -4.49 21.53
C ASP A 169 -8.48 -3.19 20.72
N ALA A 170 -8.50 -2.05 21.39
CA ALA A 170 -8.59 -0.72 20.76
C ALA A 170 -7.40 -0.43 19.82
N GLY A 171 -6.27 -1.11 19.99
CA GLY A 171 -5.12 -1.02 19.08
C GLY A 171 -5.40 -1.59 17.68
N LEU A 172 -6.33 -2.54 17.56
CA LEU A 172 -6.76 -3.12 16.28
C LEU A 172 -7.82 -2.26 15.56
N GLU A 173 -8.60 -1.46 16.29
CA GLU A 173 -9.64 -0.61 15.71
C GLU A 173 -9.11 0.75 15.22
N ALA A 174 -7.87 1.10 15.58
CA ALA A 174 -7.26 2.40 15.28
C ALA A 174 -6.34 2.43 14.04
N VAL A 175 -6.17 1.30 13.32
CA VAL A 175 -5.26 1.15 12.16
C VAL A 175 -6.01 1.01 10.84
#